data_AF-A0AAV8UB59-F1
#
_entry.id   AF-A0AAV8UB59-F1
#
_cell.length_a   1.000
_cell.length_b   1.000
_cell.length_c   1.000
_cell.angle_alpha   90.00
_cell.angle_beta   90.00
_cell.angle_gamma   90.00
#
_symmetry.space_group_name_H-M   'P 1'
#
loop_
_entity.id
_entity.type
_entity.pdbx_description
1 polymer ?
#
loop_
_entity_poly.entity_id
_entity_poly.type
_entity_poly.pdbx_seq_one_letter_code
_entity_poly.pdbx_strand_id
1 'polypeptide(L)'
;MYWWWCKLLFSVVSIFSAVVSRANANTVVTGAVFCDQCKDGQISLYDYPICGVLIGMACVDNKGQITTSREETTSWFGKYAIIFDGTTDLSNCYV
;
A
#
# COMPACT_ATOMS: atom_id res chain seq x y z
N MET A 1 -39.62 39.84 7.57
CA MET A 1 -38.57 40.02 6.54
C MET A 1 -37.25 39.26 6.82
N TYR A 2 -37.15 38.42 7.87
CA TYR A 2 -35.92 37.68 8.20
C TYR A 2 -35.87 36.23 7.65
N TRP A 3 -37.02 35.63 7.33
CA TRP A 3 -37.13 34.21 6.95
C TRP A 3 -36.57 33.89 5.55
N TRP A 4 -36.70 34.82 4.61
CA TRP A 4 -36.18 34.66 3.24
C TRP A 4 -34.65 34.72 3.19
N TRP A 5 -34.04 35.52 4.07
CA TRP A 5 -32.59 35.68 4.18
C TRP A 5 -31.92 34.43 4.77
N CYS A 6 -32.55 33.77 5.75
CA CYS A 6 -32.08 32.49 6.28
C CYS A 6 -32.10 31.38 5.22
N LYS A 7 -33.13 31.31 4.36
CA LYS A 7 -33.21 30.32 3.27
C LYS A 7 -32.13 30.51 2.21
N LEU A 8 -31.84 31.77 1.85
CA LEU A 8 -30.77 32.11 0.92
C LEU A 8 -29.38 31.77 1.48
N LEU A 9 -29.11 32.11 2.74
CA LEU A 9 -27.84 31.77 3.39
C LEU A 9 -27.62 30.26 3.49
N PHE A 10 -28.66 29.50 3.86
CA PHE A 10 -28.56 28.03 3.95
C PHE A 10 -28.32 27.37 2.58
N SER A 11 -28.91 27.93 1.52
CA SER A 11 -28.73 27.44 0.16
C SER A 11 -27.33 27.74 -0.38
N VAL A 12 -26.77 28.92 -0.09
CA VAL A 12 -25.40 29.29 -0.50
C VAL A 12 -24.35 28.45 0.22
N VAL A 13 -24.51 28.20 1.52
CA VAL A 13 -23.59 27.33 2.29
C VAL A 13 -23.57 25.90 1.75
N SER A 14 -24.71 25.38 1.28
CA SER A 14 -24.82 24.00 0.77
C SER A 14 -24.10 23.75 -0.56
N ILE A 15 -23.90 24.79 -1.38
CA ILE A 15 -23.21 24.66 -2.69
C ILE A 15 -21.69 24.55 -2.51
N PHE A 16 -21.13 25.00 -1.37
CA PHE A 16 -19.69 24.97 -1.11
C PHE A 16 -19.16 23.68 -0.47
N SER A 17 -20.03 22.75 -0.05
CA SER A 17 -19.62 21.63 0.81
C SER A 17 -19.19 20.34 0.10
N ALA A 18 -19.14 20.30 -1.24
CA ALA A 18 -18.84 19.05 -1.96
C ALA A 18 -17.48 19.05 -2.67
N VAL A 19 -16.43 19.61 -2.06
CA VAL A 19 -15.06 19.21 -2.41
C VAL A 19 -14.69 18.03 -1.53
N VAL A 20 -15.07 16.83 -1.97
CA VAL A 20 -14.55 15.58 -1.41
C VAL A 20 -13.09 15.50 -1.87
N SER A 21 -12.17 16.04 -1.07
CA SER A 21 -10.75 15.79 -1.28
C SER A 21 -10.55 14.29 -1.09
N ARG A 22 -10.27 13.57 -2.18
CA ARG A 22 -9.95 12.15 -2.14
C ARG A 22 -8.70 12.02 -1.26
N ALA A 23 -8.84 11.37 -0.10
CA ALA A 23 -7.70 11.11 0.75
C ALA A 23 -6.65 10.34 -0.06
N ASN A 24 -5.47 10.94 -0.23
CA ASN A 24 -4.34 10.28 -0.86
C ASN A 24 -3.80 9.28 0.17
N ALA A 25 -4.24 8.02 0.07
CA ALA A 25 -3.79 6.94 0.94
C ALA A 25 -2.83 6.07 0.15
N ASN A 26 -1.66 5.74 0.71
CA ASN A 26 -0.71 4.83 0.09
C ASN A 26 -0.96 3.39 0.53
N THR A 27 -0.69 2.46 -0.37
CA THR A 27 -0.75 1.02 -0.08
C THR A 27 0.66 0.55 0.26
N VAL A 28 0.83 -0.10 1.41
CA VAL A 28 2.14 -0.55 1.90
C VAL A 28 2.14 -2.05 2.08
N VAL A 29 3.08 -2.72 1.44
CA VAL A 29 3.33 -4.16 1.58
C VAL A 29 4.58 -4.34 2.42
N THR A 30 4.46 -5.02 3.56
CA THR A 30 5.59 -5.27 4.46
C THR A 30 5.79 -6.77 4.64
N GLY A 31 7.03 -7.16 4.86
CA GLY A 31 7.39 -8.54 5.11
C GLY A 31 8.79 -8.65 5.71
N ALA A 32 9.24 -9.89 5.89
CA ALA A 32 10.57 -10.18 6.40
C ALA A 32 11.17 -11.41 5.71
N VAL A 33 12.48 -11.41 5.52
CA VAL A 33 13.24 -12.49 4.88
C VAL A 33 14.13 -13.15 5.92
N PHE A 34 14.06 -14.48 5.98
CA PHE A 34 14.87 -15.29 6.88
C PHE A 34 15.70 -16.30 6.09
N CYS A 35 16.90 -16.59 6.59
CA CYS A 35 17.69 -17.73 6.17
C CYS A 35 17.19 -18.95 6.94
N ASP A 36 16.63 -19.90 6.22
CA ASP A 36 16.26 -21.20 6.75
C ASP A 36 17.52 -22.06 6.89
N GLN A 37 18.05 -22.14 8.12
CA GLN A 37 19.25 -22.92 8.41
C GLN A 37 18.99 -24.42 8.33
N CYS A 38 17.77 -24.84 8.67
CA CYS A 38 17.36 -26.22 8.72
C CYS A 38 16.92 -26.77 7.35
N LYS A 39 16.68 -25.89 6.37
CA LYS A 39 16.21 -26.19 5.01
C LYS A 39 14.88 -26.96 5.01
N ASP A 40 14.02 -26.68 5.98
CA ASP A 40 12.73 -27.34 6.14
C ASP A 40 11.55 -26.51 5.58
N GLY A 41 11.81 -25.30 5.10
CA GLY A 41 10.85 -24.37 4.52
C GLY A 41 9.97 -23.65 5.54
N GLN A 42 10.28 -23.76 6.83
CA GLN A 42 9.54 -23.12 7.91
C GLN A 42 10.40 -22.02 8.55
N ILE A 43 9.76 -21.11 9.30
CA ILE A 43 10.47 -20.18 10.19
C ILE A 43 10.55 -20.85 11.56
N SER A 44 11.77 -21.19 11.96
CA SER A 44 12.12 -21.96 13.15
C SER A 44 13.04 -21.18 14.09
N LEU A 45 13.39 -21.78 15.23
CA LEU A 45 14.19 -21.13 16.28
C LEU A 45 15.61 -20.76 15.82
N TYR A 46 16.19 -21.50 14.87
CA TYR A 46 17.56 -21.30 14.40
C TYR A 46 17.66 -20.41 13.16
N ASP A 47 16.52 -20.03 12.59
CA ASP A 47 16.51 -19.16 11.42
C ASP A 47 16.78 -17.72 11.81
N TYR A 48 17.43 -16.99 10.91
CA TYR A 48 17.86 -15.62 11.19
C TYR A 48 17.52 -14.68 10.04
N PRO A 49 17.20 -13.41 10.34
CA PRO A 49 16.84 -12.43 9.31
C PRO A 49 18.04 -12.13 8.39
N ILE A 50 17.78 -11.97 7.09
CA ILE A 50 18.83 -11.62 6.11
C ILE A 50 18.73 -10.14 5.73
N CYS A 51 19.84 -9.42 5.92
CA CYS A 51 20.00 -8.03 5.52
C CYS A 51 20.53 -7.93 4.08
N GLY A 52 20.09 -6.92 3.32
CA GLY A 52 20.64 -6.63 1.99
C GLY A 52 20.07 -7.48 0.85
N VAL A 53 18.97 -8.20 1.06
CA VAL A 53 18.29 -8.97 0.01
C VAL A 53 17.44 -8.02 -0.82
N LEU A 54 17.61 -8.04 -2.14
CA LEU A 54 16.75 -7.33 -3.08
C LEU A 54 15.44 -8.12 -3.25
N ILE A 55 14.33 -7.51 -2.86
CA ILE A 55 12.98 -8.04 -2.99
C ILE A 55 12.28 -7.28 -4.11
N GLY A 56 11.84 -8.01 -5.14
CA GLY A 56 11.02 -7.48 -6.21
C GLY A 56 9.57 -7.90 -6.01
N MET A 57 8.63 -6.97 -6.20
CA MET A 57 7.21 -7.27 -6.28
C MET A 57 6.72 -6.91 -7.67
N ALA A 58 6.00 -7.81 -8.31
CA ALA A 58 5.43 -7.61 -9.64
C ALA A 58 3.92 -7.90 -9.62
N CYS A 59 3.15 -6.99 -10.17
CA CYS A 59 1.72 -7.14 -10.38
C CYS A 59 1.44 -7.43 -11.84
N VAL A 60 0.54 -8.38 -12.11
CA VAL A 60 0.12 -8.73 -13.46
C VAL A 60 -1.34 -8.35 -13.70
N ASP A 61 -1.68 -8.00 -14.94
CA ASP A 61 -3.07 -7.85 -15.35
C ASP A 61 -3.73 -9.21 -15.59
N ASN A 62 -5.03 -9.20 -15.90
CA ASN A 62 -5.80 -10.39 -16.23
C ASN A 62 -5.33 -11.10 -17.52
N LYS A 63 -4.35 -10.55 -18.25
CA LYS A 63 -3.72 -11.10 -19.44
C LYS A 63 -2.28 -11.58 -19.16
N GLY A 64 -1.82 -11.50 -17.91
CA GLY A 64 -0.48 -11.89 -17.49
C GLY A 64 0.62 -10.87 -17.80
N GLN A 65 0.29 -9.64 -18.23
CA GLN A 65 1.27 -8.58 -18.45
C GLN A 65 1.59 -7.85 -17.14
N ILE A 66 2.88 -7.56 -16.92
CA ILE A 66 3.32 -6.80 -15.74
C ILE A 66 2.80 -5.36 -15.84
N THR A 67 1.97 -4.95 -14.89
CA THR A 67 1.38 -3.59 -14.82
C THR A 67 2.18 -2.66 -13.93
N THR A 68 2.75 -3.18 -12.85
CA THR A 68 3.63 -2.43 -11.95
C THR A 68 4.62 -3.38 -11.31
N SER A 69 5.85 -2.90 -11.14
CA SER A 69 6.87 -3.56 -10.34
C SER A 69 7.59 -2.57 -9.45
N ARG A 70 8.03 -3.04 -8.28
CA ARG A 70 8.83 -2.28 -7.32
C ARG A 70 9.87 -3.18 -6.72
N GLU A 71 11.01 -2.62 -6.38
CA GLU A 71 12.11 -3.33 -5.74
C GLU A 71 12.49 -2.61 -4.46
N GLU A 72 12.75 -3.37 -3.40
CA GLU A 72 13.20 -2.84 -2.11
C GLU A 72 14.27 -3.75 -1.52
N THR A 73 15.15 -3.20 -0.69
CA THR A 73 16.21 -3.96 -0.03
C THR A 73 15.86 -4.22 1.43
N THR A 74 16.09 -5.43 1.93
CA THR A 74 15.82 -5.75 3.33
C THR A 74 16.72 -4.98 4.28
N SER A 75 16.12 -4.46 5.35
CA SER A 75 16.81 -3.83 6.47
C SER A 75 17.63 -4.84 7.30
N TRP A 76 18.35 -4.35 8.31
CA TRP A 76 19.12 -5.21 9.21
C TRP A 76 18.26 -6.25 9.95
N PHE A 77 16.99 -5.97 10.22
CA PHE A 77 16.06 -6.95 10.80
C PHE A 77 15.43 -7.88 9.76
N GLY A 78 15.95 -7.91 8.52
CA GLY A 78 15.39 -8.68 7.41
C GLY A 78 14.06 -8.16 6.89
N LYS A 79 13.57 -7.02 7.43
CA LYS A 79 12.27 -6.44 7.07
C LYS A 79 12.37 -5.56 5.83
N TYR A 80 11.33 -5.58 5.01
CA TYR A 80 11.17 -4.69 3.86
C TYR A 80 9.77 -4.04 3.88
N ALA A 81 9.64 -2.90 3.20
CA ALA A 81 8.37 -2.19 3.03
C ALA A 81 8.31 -1.57 1.63
N ILE A 82 7.48 -2.13 0.76
CA ILE A 82 7.22 -1.61 -0.59
C ILE A 82 6.01 -0.68 -0.51
N ILE A 83 6.15 0.53 -1.02
CA ILE A 83 5.12 1.57 -0.99
C ILE A 83 4.60 1.79 -2.41
N PHE A 84 3.29 1.68 -2.58
CA PHE A 84 2.57 2.08 -3.78
C PHE A 84 1.74 3.32 -3.49
N ASP A 85 1.86 4.33 -4.35
CA ASP A 85 1.07 5.54 -4.24
C ASP A 85 -0.41 5.25 -4.53
N GLY A 86 -1.30 5.78 -3.69
CA GLY A 86 -2.74 5.59 -3.85
C GLY A 86 -3.24 4.20 -3.40
N THR A 87 -4.55 4.00 -3.55
CA THR A 87 -5.23 2.73 -3.29
C THR A 87 -5.05 1.80 -4.49
N THR A 88 -3.90 1.15 -4.56
CA THR A 88 -3.54 0.25 -5.67
C THR A 88 -4.14 -1.14 -5.42
N ASP A 89 -4.77 -1.73 -6.44
CA ASP A 89 -5.25 -3.12 -6.38
C ASP A 89 -4.06 -4.08 -6.43
N LEU A 90 -3.91 -4.90 -5.38
CA LEU A 90 -2.80 -5.85 -5.21
C LEU A 90 -3.20 -7.30 -5.48
N SER A 91 -4.41 -7.56 -5.98
CA SER A 91 -4.98 -8.91 -6.09
C SER A 91 -4.15 -9.88 -6.95
N ASN A 92 -3.42 -9.36 -7.94
CA ASN A 92 -2.58 -10.12 -8.87
C ASN A 92 -1.09 -9.78 -8.72
N CYS A 93 -0.65 -9.48 -7.50
CA CYS A 93 0.75 -9.16 -7.23
C CYS A 93 1.47 -10.26 -6.47
N TYR A 94 2.73 -10.48 -6.85
CA TYR A 94 3.58 -11.52 -6.31
C TYR A 94 4.93 -10.92 -5.92
N VAL A 95 5.51 -11.46 -4.85
CA VAL A 95 6.85 -11.16 -4.35
C VAL A 95 7.78 -12.32 -4.73
#